data_AF-A0A3L7P9U0-F1
#
_entry.id   AF-A0A3L7P9U0-F1
#
_cell.length_a   1.000
_cell.length_b   1.000
_cell.length_c   1.000
_cell.angle_alpha   90.00
_cell.angle_beta   90.00
_cell.angle_gamma   90.00
#
_symmetry.space_group_name_H-M   'P 1'
#
loop_
_entity.id
_entity.type
_entity.pdbx_description
1 polymer ?
#
loop_
_entity_poly.entity_id
_entity_poly.type
_entity_poly.pdbx_seq_one_letter_code
_entity_poly.pdbx_strand_id
1 'polypeptide(L)'
;MTNFTTSIADAIFRDKVLTARRQTPSEKFAICFELFEQSIETMRSGIIGQHPEFGVEAVNTELERRLRIRRSIEERGIYSPIEAREEPLSS
;
A
#
# COMPACT_ATOMS: atom_id res chain seq x y z
N MET A 1 -36.63 13.87 -6.44
CA MET A 1 -35.28 13.93 -7.03
C MET A 1 -34.51 12.73 -6.50
N THR A 2 -34.40 11.67 -7.29
CA THR A 2 -33.58 10.49 -6.97
C THR A 2 -32.11 10.85 -7.19
N ASN A 3 -31.27 10.68 -6.16
CA ASN A 3 -29.85 11.02 -6.20
C ASN A 3 -29.10 10.13 -7.21
N PHE A 4 -28.88 10.64 -8.42
CA PHE A 4 -28.11 9.99 -9.49
C PHE A 4 -26.68 9.60 -9.06
N THR A 5 -26.09 10.33 -8.12
CA THR A 5 -24.75 10.06 -7.58
C THR A 5 -24.68 8.74 -6.80
N THR A 6 -25.73 8.40 -6.06
CA THR A 6 -25.84 7.13 -5.34
C THR A 6 -25.91 5.95 -6.32
N SER A 7 -26.66 6.08 -7.41
CA SER A 7 -26.82 4.96 -8.37
C SER A 7 -25.54 4.65 -9.16
N ILE A 8 -24.72 5.66 -9.47
CA ILE A 8 -23.43 5.44 -10.16
C ILE A 8 -22.41 4.83 -9.20
N ALA A 9 -22.32 5.33 -7.97
CA ALA A 9 -21.42 4.77 -6.96
C ALA A 9 -21.74 3.29 -6.69
N ASP A 10 -23.03 2.95 -6.58
CA ASP A 10 -23.49 1.57 -6.40
C ASP A 10 -23.18 0.67 -7.60
N ALA A 11 -23.33 1.20 -8.83
CA ALA A 11 -22.98 0.47 -10.04
C ALA A 11 -21.48 0.17 -10.10
N ILE A 12 -20.63 1.15 -9.81
CA ILE A 12 -19.16 0.99 -9.74
C ILE A 12 -18.80 -0.02 -8.64
N PHE A 13 -19.40 0.11 -7.46
CA PHE A 13 -19.16 -0.82 -6.36
C PHE A 13 -19.53 -2.25 -6.73
N ARG A 14 -20.71 -2.45 -7.32
CA ARG A 14 -21.18 -3.77 -7.77
C ARG A 14 -20.23 -4.38 -8.79
N ASP A 15 -19.78 -3.60 -9.77
CA ASP A 15 -18.85 -4.08 -10.80
C ASP A 15 -17.50 -4.49 -10.21
N LYS A 16 -16.94 -3.68 -9.31
CA LYS A 16 -15.71 -4.01 -8.56
C LYS A 16 -15.85 -5.30 -7.77
N VAL A 17 -16.98 -5.51 -7.09
CA VAL A 17 -17.25 -6.74 -6.33
C VAL A 17 -17.36 -7.95 -7.25
N LEU A 18 -18.06 -7.83 -8.37
CA LEU A 18 -18.20 -8.93 -9.33
C LEU A 18 -16.86 -9.30 -9.97
N THR A 19 -16.05 -8.31 -10.31
CA THR A 19 -14.69 -8.50 -10.84
C THR A 19 -13.81 -9.21 -9.82
N ALA A 20 -13.77 -8.72 -8.57
CA ALA A 20 -12.98 -9.34 -7.51
C ALA A 20 -13.42 -10.79 -7.20
N ARG A 21 -14.70 -11.13 -7.37
CA ARG A 21 -15.19 -12.51 -7.18
C ARG A 21 -14.73 -13.47 -8.28
N ARG A 22 -14.46 -12.96 -9.49
CA ARG A 22 -14.02 -13.76 -10.63
C ARG A 22 -12.51 -14.03 -10.61
N GLN A 23 -11.75 -13.26 -9.84
CA GLN A 23 -10.31 -13.42 -9.71
C GLN A 23 -9.96 -14.61 -8.81
N THR A 24 -8.99 -15.39 -9.28
CA THR A 24 -8.29 -16.40 -8.49
C THR A 24 -7.50 -15.74 -7.34
N PRO A 25 -7.12 -16.51 -6.30
CA PRO A 25 -6.26 -16.00 -5.23
C PRO A 25 -4.95 -15.38 -5.76
N SER A 26 -4.30 -16.01 -6.73
CA SER A 26 -3.04 -15.51 -7.30
C SER A 26 -3.20 -14.16 -8.00
N GLU A 27 -4.28 -13.98 -8.77
CA GLU A 27 -4.58 -12.69 -9.41
C GLU A 27 -4.87 -11.60 -8.37
N LYS A 28 -5.57 -11.95 -7.28
CA LYS A 28 -5.79 -11.01 -6.17
C LYS A 28 -4.48 -10.60 -5.52
N PHE A 29 -3.56 -11.55 -5.30
CA PHE A 29 -2.25 -11.25 -4.74
C PHE A 29 -1.43 -10.32 -5.63
N ALA A 30 -1.43 -10.54 -6.95
CA ALA A 30 -0.76 -9.65 -7.91
C ALA A 30 -1.32 -8.22 -7.84
N ILE A 31 -2.65 -8.09 -7.83
CA ILE A 31 -3.31 -6.78 -7.71
C ILE A 31 -3.00 -6.11 -6.37
N CYS A 32 -2.96 -6.87 -5.27
CA CYS A 32 -2.57 -6.33 -3.98
C CYS A 32 -1.15 -5.75 -4.01
N PHE A 33 -0.22 -6.38 -4.72
CA PHE A 33 1.14 -5.89 -4.88
C PHE A 33 1.16 -4.57 -5.67
N GLU A 34 0.47 -4.51 -6.82
CA GLU A 34 0.35 -3.28 -7.62
C GLU A 34 -0.27 -2.12 -6.83
N LEU A 35 -1.34 -2.40 -6.07
CA LEU A 35 -2.00 -1.42 -5.20
C LEU A 35 -1.08 -0.93 -4.08
N PHE A 36 -0.24 -1.83 -3.54
CA PHE A 36 0.75 -1.47 -2.55
C PHE A 36 1.81 -0.52 -3.12
N GLU A 37 2.37 -0.83 -4.30
CA GLU A 37 3.32 0.06 -4.98
C GLU A 37 2.72 1.45 -5.26
N GLN A 38 1.49 1.52 -5.77
CA GLN A 38 0.80 2.80 -5.99
C GLN A 38 0.59 3.58 -4.70
N SER A 39 0.29 2.88 -3.59
CA SER A 39 0.13 3.50 -2.28
C SER A 39 1.46 4.07 -1.76
N ILE A 40 2.57 3.37 -2.00
CA ILE A 40 3.91 3.85 -1.67
C ILE A 40 4.23 5.14 -2.42
N GLU A 41 3.96 5.21 -3.72
CA GLU A 41 4.22 6.43 -4.52
C GLU A 41 3.35 7.61 -4.08
N THR A 42 2.11 7.34 -3.70
CA THR A 42 1.22 8.35 -3.13
C THR A 42 1.77 8.89 -1.81
N MET A 43 2.28 8.01 -0.95
CA MET A 43 2.92 8.43 0.31
C MET A 43 4.20 9.23 0.08
N ARG A 44 5.06 8.80 -0.87
CA ARG A 44 6.27 9.55 -1.26
C ARG A 44 5.93 10.97 -1.71
N SER A 45 4.95 11.10 -2.60
CA SER A 45 4.48 12.39 -3.09
C SER A 45 3.98 13.28 -1.96
N GLY A 46 3.23 12.71 -1.00
CA GLY A 46 2.79 13.41 0.20
C GLY A 46 3.94 13.86 1.10
N ILE A 47 4.99 13.05 1.25
CA ILE A 47 6.19 13.41 2.03
C ILE A 47 6.93 14.56 1.34
N ILE A 48 7.15 14.48 0.03
CA ILE A 48 7.81 15.54 -0.75
C ILE A 48 7.04 16.86 -0.64
N GLY A 49 5.70 16.81 -0.70
CA GLY A 49 4.87 18.00 -0.54
C GLY A 49 4.94 18.62 0.87
N GLN A 50 5.17 17.80 1.91
CA GLN A 50 5.32 18.25 3.30
C GLN A 50 6.74 18.73 3.61
N HIS A 51 7.74 18.18 2.93
CA HIS A 51 9.17 18.42 3.14
C HIS A 51 9.90 18.63 1.80
N PRO A 52 9.72 19.78 1.14
CA PRO A 52 10.35 20.06 -0.16
C PRO A 52 11.89 20.05 -0.11
N GLU A 53 12.47 20.23 1.07
CA GLU A 53 13.91 20.20 1.33
C GLU A 53 14.51 18.79 1.37
N PHE A 54 13.68 17.75 1.42
CA PHE A 54 14.17 16.37 1.48
C PHE A 54 14.70 15.90 0.13
N GLY A 55 15.93 15.37 0.16
CA GLY A 55 16.45 14.53 -0.92
C GLY A 55 15.80 13.14 -0.94
N VAL A 56 16.02 12.38 -2.01
CA VAL A 56 15.42 11.05 -2.25
C VAL A 56 15.62 10.09 -1.06
N GLU A 57 16.85 10.01 -0.52
CA GLU A 57 17.16 9.15 0.63
C GLU A 57 16.39 9.55 1.90
N ALA A 58 16.20 10.85 2.14
CA ALA A 58 15.45 11.34 3.27
C ALA A 58 13.94 11.03 3.13
N VAL A 59 13.39 11.12 1.91
CA VAL A 59 12.02 10.70 1.61
C VAL A 59 11.84 9.20 1.86
N ASN A 60 12.78 8.37 1.42
CA ASN A 60 12.75 6.92 1.65
C ASN A 60 12.78 6.59 3.15
N THR A 61 13.68 7.22 3.89
CA THR A 61 13.82 7.02 5.34
C THR A 61 12.54 7.40 6.08
N GLU A 62 11.92 8.52 5.71
CA GLU A 62 10.66 8.97 6.31
C GLU A 62 9.48 8.06 5.94
N LEU A 63 9.43 7.57 4.70
CA LEU A 63 8.45 6.59 4.26
C LEU A 63 8.55 5.30 5.08
N GLU A 64 9.75 4.74 5.24
CA GLU A 64 9.98 3.54 6.05
C GLU A 64 9.54 3.74 7.50
N ARG A 65 9.86 4.90 8.08
CA ARG A 65 9.43 5.25 9.44
C ARG A 65 7.92 5.25 9.56
N ARG A 66 7.20 5.87 8.61
CA ARG A 66 5.72 5.90 8.60
C ARG A 66 5.12 4.50 8.46
N LEU A 67 5.67 3.66 7.58
CA LEU A 67 5.23 2.27 7.41
C LEU A 67 5.49 1.42 8.65
N ARG A 68 6.61 1.63 9.35
CA ARG A 68 6.93 0.93 10.60
C ARG A 68 5.93 1.29 11.70
N ILE A 69 5.59 2.58 11.84
CA ILE A 69 4.57 3.04 12.79
C ILE A 69 3.21 2.43 12.45
N ARG A 70 2.80 2.49 11.18
CA ARG A 70 1.53 1.90 10.73
C ARG A 70 1.44 0.41 11.08
N ARG A 71 2.48 -0.36 10.76
CA ARG A 71 2.58 -1.79 11.11
C ARG A 71 2.47 -2.04 12.61
N SER A 72 3.18 -1.26 13.43
CA SER A 72 3.11 -1.41 14.90
C SER A 72 1.68 -1.20 15.44
N ILE A 73 0.89 -0.31 14.83
CA ILE A 73 -0.49 -0.03 15.24
C ILE A 73 -1.43 -1.15 14.77
N GLU A 74 -1.33 -1.54 13.50
CA GLU A 74 -2.26 -2.50 12.88
C GLU A 74 -2.03 -3.93 13.36
N GLU A 75 -0.77 -4.33 13.51
CA GLU A 75 -0.41 -5.73 13.80
C GLU A 75 -0.24 -5.99 15.30
N ARG A 76 -0.29 -4.95 16.15
CA ARG A 76 -0.13 -5.06 17.63
C ARG A 76 1.08 -5.90 18.05
N GLY A 77 2.14 -5.91 17.25
CA GLY A 77 3.36 -6.69 17.50
C GLY A 77 3.29 -8.17 17.07
N ILE A 78 2.28 -8.60 16.31
CA ILE A 78 2.19 -9.97 15.78
C ILE A 78 3.23 -10.21 14.67
N TYR A 79 3.51 -9.18 13.86
CA TYR A 79 4.56 -9.23 12.85
C TYR A 79 5.87 -8.72 13.44
N SER A 80 6.90 -9.56 13.36
CA SER A 80 8.29 -9.15 13.53
C SER A 80 8.99 -9.33 12.19
N PRO A 81 9.62 -8.28 11.62
CA PRO A 81 10.48 -8.49 10.48
C PRO A 81 11.57 -9.50 10.86
N ILE A 82 11.82 -10.45 9.96
CA ILE A 82 13.00 -11.31 10.08
C ILE A 82 14.19 -10.35 9.88
N GLU A 83 15.00 -10.17 10.91
CA GLU A 83 16.26 -9.45 10.76
C GLU A 83 17.03 -10.11 9.62
N ALA A 84 17.41 -9.33 8.61
CA ALA A 84 18.18 -9.83 7.49
C ALA A 84 19.43 -10.50 8.06
N ARG A 85 19.48 -11.83 8.06
CA ARG A 85 20.73 -12.53 8.27
C ARG A 85 21.59 -12.16 7.06
N GLU A 86 22.64 -11.41 7.30
CA GLU A 86 23.77 -11.31 6.38
C GLU A 86 24.41 -12.70 6.30
N GLU A 87 23.77 -13.65 5.63
CA GLU A 87 24.46 -14.84 5.18
C GLU A 87 25.34 -14.40 4.01
N PRO A 88 26.68 -14.50 4.12
CA PRO A 88 27.53 -14.22 2.98
C PRO A 88 27.13 -15.16 1.86
N LEU A 89 26.78 -14.59 0.70
CA LEU A 89 26.61 -15.35 -0.54
C LEU A 89 27.84 -16.24 -0.70
N SER A 90 27.67 -17.56 -0.52
CA SER A 90 28.74 -18.50 -0.78
C SER A 90 29.03 -18.48 -2.28
N SER A 91 30.25 -18.06 -2.62
CA SER A 91 30.83 -18.03 -3.96
C SER A 91 30.72 -19.35 -4.71
#